data_AF-H6LK34-F1
#
_entry.id   AF-H6LK34-F1
#
_cell.length_a   1.000
_cell.length_b   1.000
_cell.length_c   1.000
_cell.angle_alpha   90.00
_cell.angle_beta   90.00
_cell.angle_gamma   90.00
#
_symmetry.space_group_name_H-M   'P 1'
#
loop_
_entity.id
_entity.type
_entity.pdbx_description
1 polymer ?
#
loop_
_entity_poly.entity_id
_entity_poly.type
_entity_poly.pdbx_seq_one_letter_code
_entity_poly.pdbx_strand_id
1 'polypeptide(L)'
;MAEKRFLKFKEGVITAYAEKKLVGFISFFSVMPAVHQRALLQQEYIDDNLNAEEIKPLTKEASNSVLLFDHVIDPDYRGQGISRLLVESAREYLKQKNIEGYVIENIFAFAISVKGRQILLSLGGKTMWIKDDITCLELDREIFLGLI
;
A
#
# COMPACT_ATOMS: atom_id res chain seq x y z
N MET A 1 -3.39 -8.93 16.29
CA MET A 1 -3.60 -7.51 15.93
C MET A 1 -3.68 -7.34 14.40
N ALA A 2 -2.72 -7.87 13.62
CA ALA A 2 -2.77 -7.93 12.16
C ALA A 2 -4.03 -8.62 11.59
N GLU A 3 -4.44 -9.77 12.14
CA GLU A 3 -5.65 -10.49 11.68
C GLU A 3 -6.92 -9.63 11.70
N LYS A 4 -7.16 -8.85 12.76
CA LYS A 4 -8.35 -7.98 12.87
C LYS A 4 -8.38 -6.91 11.78
N ARG A 5 -7.20 -6.40 11.38
CA ARG A 5 -7.03 -5.43 10.28
C ARG A 5 -7.43 -6.08 8.94
N PHE A 6 -6.89 -7.27 8.67
CA PHE A 6 -7.22 -8.04 7.48
C PHE A 6 -8.68 -8.47 7.39
N LEU A 7 -9.29 -8.89 8.50
CA LEU A 7 -10.69 -9.32 8.49
C LEU A 7 -11.66 -8.19 8.13
N LYS A 8 -11.30 -6.93 8.38
CA LYS A 8 -12.08 -5.75 7.98
C LYS A 8 -11.91 -5.39 6.50
N PHE A 9 -10.76 -5.68 5.91
CA PHE A 9 -10.50 -5.40 4.50
C PHE A 9 -9.77 -6.58 3.84
N LYS A 10 -10.52 -7.68 3.66
CA LYS A 10 -9.99 -8.95 3.17
C LYS A 10 -9.41 -8.88 1.76
N GLU A 11 -9.93 -7.95 0.95
CA GLU A 11 -9.48 -7.70 -0.41
C GLU A 11 -8.16 -6.92 -0.46
N GLY A 12 -7.72 -6.36 0.67
CA GLY A 12 -6.48 -5.60 0.83
C GLY A 12 -5.21 -6.45 0.87
N VAL A 13 -5.27 -7.70 0.41
CA VAL A 13 -4.10 -8.60 0.33
C VAL A 13 -4.09 -9.30 -1.00
N ILE A 14 -2.96 -9.19 -1.69
CA ILE A 14 -2.68 -9.95 -2.91
C ILE A 14 -1.51 -10.85 -2.62
N THR A 15 -1.67 -12.13 -2.95
CA THR A 15 -0.69 -13.19 -2.68
C THR A 15 -0.19 -13.78 -4.00
N ALA A 16 1.10 -14.13 -4.05
CA ALA A 16 1.72 -14.82 -5.16
C ALA A 16 2.08 -16.24 -4.72
N TYR A 17 1.74 -17.23 -5.56
CA TYR A 17 2.06 -18.64 -5.33
C TYR A 17 2.93 -19.20 -6.45
N ALA A 18 3.92 -20.00 -6.07
CA ALA A 18 4.58 -20.94 -6.97
C ALA A 18 4.00 -22.33 -6.67
N GLU A 19 3.15 -22.82 -7.58
CA GLU A 19 2.31 -24.01 -7.37
C GLU A 19 1.45 -23.86 -6.10
N LYS A 20 1.85 -24.50 -4.99
CA LYS A 20 1.16 -24.47 -3.70
C LYS A 20 1.93 -23.71 -2.62
N LYS A 21 3.11 -23.18 -2.93
CA LYS A 21 3.94 -22.42 -1.97
C LYS A 21 3.62 -20.94 -2.10
N LEU A 22 3.28 -20.28 -0.98
CA LEU A 22 3.21 -18.82 -0.90
C LEU A 22 4.63 -18.26 -1.04
N VAL A 23 4.88 -17.44 -2.06
CA VAL A 23 6.21 -16.91 -2.40
C VAL A 23 6.32 -15.40 -2.24
N GLY A 24 5.19 -14.72 -2.00
CA GLY A 24 5.17 -13.32 -1.66
C GLY A 24 3.76 -12.78 -1.50
N PHE A 25 3.65 -11.59 -0.95
CA PHE A 25 2.40 -10.86 -0.85
C PHE A 25 2.63 -9.35 -0.79
N ILE A 26 1.59 -8.62 -1.15
CA ILE A 26 1.45 -7.19 -0.87
C ILE A 26 0.14 -6.99 -0.11
N SER A 27 0.19 -6.18 0.96
CA SER A 27 -0.99 -5.76 1.70
C SER A 27 -1.18 -4.25 1.58
N PHE A 28 -2.43 -3.83 1.58
CA PHE A 28 -2.83 -2.43 1.56
C PHE A 28 -4.17 -2.26 2.27
N PHE A 29 -4.37 -1.09 2.87
CA PHE A 29 -5.58 -0.78 3.63
C PHE A 29 -6.18 0.53 3.17
N SER A 30 -7.51 0.56 3.00
CA SER A 30 -8.24 1.82 3.05
C SER A 30 -8.33 2.26 4.51
N VAL A 31 -7.81 3.45 4.79
CA VAL A 31 -7.66 3.97 6.15
C VAL A 31 -8.48 5.23 6.36
N MET A 32 -8.81 5.53 7.62
CA MET A 32 -9.42 6.81 7.98
C MET A 32 -8.49 7.97 7.60
N PRO A 33 -9.03 9.14 7.21
CA PRO A 33 -8.22 10.31 6.85
C PRO A 33 -7.23 10.74 7.93
N ALA A 34 -7.57 10.51 9.21
CA ALA A 34 -6.69 10.81 10.34
C ALA A 34 -5.36 10.04 10.28
N VAL A 35 -5.32 8.82 9.72
CA VAL A 35 -4.09 8.03 9.57
C VAL A 35 -3.14 8.69 8.57
N HIS A 36 -3.68 9.14 7.43
CA HIS A 36 -2.91 9.87 6.41
C HIS A 36 -2.39 11.21 6.95
N GLN A 37 -3.20 11.93 7.73
CA GLN A 37 -2.77 13.16 8.40
C GLN A 37 -1.66 12.92 9.43
N ARG A 38 -1.77 11.87 10.26
CA ARG A 38 -0.72 11.45 11.20
C ARG A 38 0.58 11.14 10.45
N ALA A 39 0.48 10.34 9.39
CA ALA A 39 1.63 9.99 8.56
C ALA A 39 2.32 11.23 7.98
N LEU A 40 1.58 12.13 7.33
CA LEU A 40 2.19 13.26 6.61
C LEU A 40 2.54 14.47 7.49
N LEU A 41 1.63 14.88 8.37
CA LEU A 41 1.75 16.13 9.12
C LEU A 41 2.49 15.93 10.44
N GLN A 42 2.23 14.82 11.13
CA GLN A 42 2.87 14.51 12.42
C GLN A 42 4.16 13.72 12.23
N GLN A 43 4.49 13.37 10.97
CA GLN A 43 5.66 12.56 10.60
C GLN A 43 5.71 11.24 11.38
N GLU A 44 4.55 10.64 11.57
CA GLU A 44 4.40 9.39 12.29
C GLU A 44 4.60 8.21 11.34
N TYR A 45 5.50 7.28 11.70
CA TYR A 45 5.58 5.99 11.03
C TYR A 45 4.37 5.13 11.44
N ILE A 46 3.59 4.68 10.46
CA ILE A 46 2.41 3.86 10.68
C ILE A 46 2.75 2.39 10.42
N ASP A 47 2.74 1.58 11.48
CA ASP A 47 2.99 0.13 11.44
C ASP A 47 2.13 -0.62 12.50
N ASP A 48 2.69 -0.88 13.68
CA ASP A 48 2.04 -1.60 14.77
C ASP A 48 1.01 -0.74 15.52
N ASN A 49 1.18 0.58 15.44
CA ASN A 49 0.26 1.63 15.92
C ASN A 49 -0.98 1.86 15.03
N LEU A 50 -1.16 1.11 13.93
CA LEU A 50 -2.37 1.15 13.11
C LEU A 50 -3.46 0.26 13.73
N ASN A 51 -4.51 0.86 14.26
CA ASN A 51 -5.60 0.13 14.89
C ASN A 51 -6.63 -0.38 13.87
N ALA A 52 -7.38 -1.43 14.23
CA ALA A 52 -8.40 -1.98 13.35
C ALA A 52 -9.57 -1.00 13.12
N GLU A 53 -9.91 -0.15 14.09
CA GLU A 53 -10.92 0.90 13.94
C GLU A 53 -10.55 1.93 12.87
N GLU A 54 -9.26 2.11 12.60
CA GLU A 54 -8.73 3.07 11.64
C GLU A 54 -8.72 2.53 10.21
N ILE A 55 -9.09 1.26 10.02
CA ILE A 55 -9.24 0.61 8.72
C ILE A 55 -10.73 0.53 8.38
N LYS A 56 -11.05 0.95 7.17
CA LYS A 56 -12.40 0.95 6.62
C LYS A 56 -12.43 0.20 5.29
N PRO A 57 -13.57 -0.41 4.90
CA PRO A 57 -13.76 -0.84 3.52
C PRO A 57 -13.65 0.36 2.57
N LEU A 58 -13.36 0.08 1.30
CA LEU A 58 -13.55 1.06 0.24
C LEU A 58 -15.04 1.44 0.16
N THR A 59 -15.34 2.73 0.03
CA THR A 59 -16.71 3.24 -0.15
C THR A 59 -16.81 4.13 -1.38
N LYS A 60 -18.01 4.18 -1.98
CA LYS A 60 -18.35 5.12 -3.07
C LYS A 60 -18.86 6.47 -2.54
N GLU A 61 -19.22 6.53 -1.26
CA GLU A 61 -19.82 7.70 -0.62
C GLU A 61 -18.79 8.76 -0.22
N ALA A 62 -17.52 8.38 -0.16
CA ALA A 62 -16.42 9.24 0.25
C ALA A 62 -15.12 8.83 -0.43
N SER A 63 -14.18 9.78 -0.50
CA SER A 63 -12.80 9.54 -0.90
C SER A 63 -12.10 8.53 0.01
N ASN A 64 -11.25 7.70 -0.59
CA ASN A 64 -10.50 6.64 0.07
C ASN A 64 -9.01 6.97 0.08
N SER A 65 -8.40 6.94 1.27
CA SER A 65 -6.94 7.01 1.41
C SER A 65 -6.41 5.59 1.59
N VAL A 66 -5.44 5.21 0.76
CA VAL A 66 -4.87 3.86 0.74
C VAL A 66 -3.45 3.89 1.27
N LEU A 67 -3.20 3.09 2.31
CA LEU A 67 -1.86 2.80 2.80
C LEU A 67 -1.37 1.50 2.17
N LEU A 68 -0.31 1.54 1.36
CA LEU A 68 0.45 0.35 0.99
C LEU A 68 1.29 -0.05 2.21
N PHE A 69 1.02 -1.22 2.77
CA PHE A 69 1.45 -1.56 4.10
C PHE A 69 2.65 -2.52 4.07
N ASP A 70 2.42 -3.80 3.73
CA ASP A 70 3.50 -4.78 3.62
C ASP A 70 3.78 -5.13 2.16
N HIS A 71 5.05 -5.40 1.85
CA HIS A 71 5.47 -5.97 0.58
C HIS A 71 6.61 -6.94 0.84
N VAL A 72 6.32 -8.23 0.75
CA VAL A 72 7.22 -9.31 1.19
C VAL A 72 7.38 -10.33 0.08
N ILE A 73 8.63 -10.66 -0.24
CA ILE A 73 8.99 -11.73 -1.17
C ILE A 73 9.90 -12.72 -0.44
N ASP A 74 9.56 -14.01 -0.55
CA ASP A 74 10.40 -15.12 -0.09
C ASP A 74 11.83 -14.95 -0.67
N PRO A 75 12.88 -15.00 0.16
CA PRO A 75 14.27 -14.82 -0.28
C PRO A 75 14.65 -15.61 -1.52
N ASP A 76 14.19 -16.86 -1.63
CA ASP A 76 14.53 -17.77 -2.73
C ASP A 76 13.94 -17.31 -4.08
N TYR A 77 12.93 -16.45 -4.04
CA TYR A 77 12.20 -15.97 -5.20
C TYR A 77 12.47 -14.49 -5.54
N ARG A 78 13.40 -13.85 -4.81
CA ARG A 78 13.78 -12.45 -5.08
C ARG A 78 14.45 -12.33 -6.45
N GLY A 79 14.17 -11.22 -7.14
CA GLY A 79 14.75 -10.94 -8.47
C GLY A 79 14.03 -11.64 -9.64
N GLN A 80 13.03 -12.48 -9.36
CA GLN A 80 12.29 -13.24 -10.38
C GLN A 80 11.01 -12.53 -10.86
N GLY A 81 10.92 -11.21 -10.70
CA GLY A 81 9.76 -10.42 -11.14
C GLY A 81 8.52 -10.45 -10.23
N ILE A 82 8.48 -11.28 -9.18
CA ILE A 82 7.31 -11.40 -8.28
C ILE A 82 6.91 -10.07 -7.66
N SER A 83 7.88 -9.28 -7.21
CA SER A 83 7.66 -7.95 -6.64
C SER A 83 6.91 -7.03 -7.60
N ARG A 84 7.29 -7.05 -8.89
CA ARG A 84 6.61 -6.28 -9.93
C ARG A 84 5.19 -6.79 -10.14
N LEU A 85 5.01 -8.10 -10.23
CA LEU A 85 3.69 -8.72 -10.41
C LEU A 85 2.70 -8.35 -9.29
N LEU A 86 3.15 -8.39 -8.03
CA LEU A 86 2.32 -8.02 -6.88
C LEU A 86 1.92 -6.55 -6.92
N VAL A 87 2.88 -5.65 -7.20
CA VAL A 87 2.63 -4.21 -7.31
C VAL A 87 1.67 -3.90 -8.47
N GLU A 88 1.87 -4.51 -9.63
CA GLU A 88 0.99 -4.36 -10.80
C GLU A 88 -0.42 -4.89 -10.50
N SER A 89 -0.53 -6.00 -9.78
CA SER A 89 -1.83 -6.55 -9.36
C SER A 89 -2.56 -5.63 -8.38
N ALA A 90 -1.85 -5.05 -7.40
CA ALA A 90 -2.42 -4.08 -6.46
C ALA A 90 -2.85 -2.80 -7.16
N ARG A 91 -2.01 -2.30 -8.09
CA ARG A 91 -2.34 -1.19 -8.97
C ARG A 91 -3.62 -1.45 -9.76
N GLU A 92 -3.72 -2.59 -10.43
CA GLU A 92 -4.87 -2.92 -11.27
C GLU A 92 -6.14 -3.05 -10.44
N TYR A 93 -6.07 -3.69 -9.27
CA TYR A 93 -7.21 -3.76 -8.34
C TYR A 93 -7.69 -2.35 -7.94
N LEU A 94 -6.78 -1.47 -7.50
CA LEU A 94 -7.14 -0.11 -7.07
C LEU A 94 -7.63 0.75 -8.24
N LYS A 95 -7.05 0.58 -9.43
CA LYS A 95 -7.50 1.24 -10.66
C LYS A 95 -8.93 0.84 -11.00
N GLN A 96 -9.22 -0.46 -10.99
CA GLN A 96 -10.55 -0.99 -11.26
C GLN A 96 -11.58 -0.48 -10.24
N LYS A 97 -11.23 -0.47 -8.96
CA LYS A 97 -12.09 0.12 -7.91
C LYS A 97 -12.34 1.62 -8.14
N ASN A 98 -11.31 2.36 -8.54
CA ASN A 98 -11.47 3.78 -8.86
C ASN A 98 -12.44 3.99 -10.04
N ILE A 99 -12.33 3.18 -11.11
CA ILE A 99 -13.23 3.20 -12.27
C ILE A 99 -14.68 2.84 -11.87
N GLU A 100 -14.85 1.93 -10.92
CA GLU A 100 -16.17 1.55 -10.37
C GLU A 100 -16.82 2.64 -9.48
N GLY A 101 -16.13 3.76 -9.25
CA GLY A 101 -16.61 4.89 -8.44
C GLY A 101 -16.16 4.87 -6.98
N TYR A 102 -15.26 3.96 -6.59
CA TYR A 102 -14.58 4.02 -5.29
C TYR A 102 -13.40 4.98 -5.41
N VAL A 103 -13.67 6.28 -5.29
CA VAL A 103 -12.65 7.32 -5.51
C VAL A 103 -11.44 7.08 -4.61
N ILE A 104 -10.30 6.77 -5.21
CA ILE A 104 -9.01 6.71 -4.51
C ILE A 104 -8.43 8.11 -4.56
N GLU A 105 -8.23 8.71 -3.39
CA GLU A 105 -7.75 10.09 -3.27
C GLU A 105 -6.24 10.11 -3.14
N ASN A 106 -5.75 9.44 -2.11
CA ASN A 106 -4.34 9.42 -1.74
C ASN A 106 -3.85 7.99 -1.63
N ILE A 107 -2.63 7.75 -2.07
CA ILE A 107 -1.92 6.48 -1.90
C ILE A 107 -0.60 6.81 -1.24
N PHE A 108 -0.31 6.21 -0.09
CA PHE A 108 0.92 6.49 0.65
C PHE A 108 1.51 5.20 1.20
N ALA A 109 2.81 5.24 1.48
CA ALA A 109 3.58 4.09 1.87
C ALA A 109 4.83 4.49 2.65
N PHE A 110 5.42 3.52 3.33
CA PHE A 110 6.69 3.67 4.00
C PHE A 110 7.73 2.74 3.39
N ALA A 111 8.94 3.24 3.21
CA ALA A 111 10.11 2.44 2.88
C ALA A 111 11.08 2.43 4.06
N ILE A 112 11.33 1.24 4.60
CA ILE A 112 12.35 0.95 5.63
C ILE A 112 13.66 0.43 5.03
N SER A 113 13.80 0.48 3.70
CA SER A 113 15.00 0.04 2.99
C SER A 113 15.21 0.87 1.72
N VAL A 114 16.47 0.98 1.29
CA VAL A 114 16.85 1.68 0.05
C VAL A 114 16.11 1.09 -1.16
N LYS A 115 16.01 -0.25 -1.23
CA LYS A 115 15.31 -0.93 -2.32
C LYS A 115 13.81 -0.66 -2.31
N GLY A 116 13.17 -0.69 -1.13
CA GLY A 116 11.75 -0.33 -0.99
C GLY A 116 11.49 1.10 -1.44
N ARG A 117 12.38 2.04 -1.07
CA ARG A 117 12.29 3.44 -1.49
C ARG A 117 12.40 3.57 -3.01
N GLN A 118 13.35 2.90 -3.65
CA GLN A 118 13.49 2.91 -5.11
C GLN A 118 12.24 2.38 -5.82
N ILE A 119 11.64 1.31 -5.30
CA ILE A 119 10.37 0.78 -5.82
C ILE A 119 9.29 1.86 -5.73
N LEU A 120 9.06 2.43 -4.55
CA LEU A 120 8.01 3.45 -4.37
C LEU A 120 8.23 4.70 -5.24
N LEU A 121 9.47 5.17 -5.38
CA LEU A 121 9.82 6.27 -6.28
C LEU A 121 9.48 5.93 -7.75
N SER A 122 9.78 4.71 -8.20
CA SER A 122 9.44 4.25 -9.57
C SER A 122 7.94 4.16 -9.84
N LEU A 123 7.13 4.15 -8.78
CA LEU A 123 5.66 4.09 -8.83
C LEU A 123 5.02 5.48 -8.75
N GLY A 124 5.78 6.56 -8.95
CA GLY A 124 5.31 7.93 -8.81
C GLY A 124 5.40 8.48 -7.38
N GLY A 125 6.16 7.83 -6.50
CA GLY A 125 6.36 8.27 -5.13
C GLY A 125 7.11 9.60 -5.04
N LYS A 126 6.57 10.54 -4.27
CA LYS A 126 7.24 11.73 -3.80
C LYS A 126 7.61 11.54 -2.33
N THR A 127 8.88 11.79 -2.00
CA THR A 127 9.33 11.75 -0.60
C THR A 127 8.69 12.90 0.17
N MET A 128 7.99 12.56 1.25
CA MET A 128 7.32 13.53 2.12
C MET A 128 8.21 13.90 3.32
N TRP A 129 8.84 12.89 3.92
CA TRP A 129 9.85 13.07 4.95
C TRP A 129 10.71 11.80 5.06
N ILE A 130 11.89 11.96 5.68
CA ILE A 130 12.81 10.88 6.02
C ILE A 130 13.17 11.05 7.50
N LYS A 131 13.03 9.99 8.29
CA LYS A 131 13.36 9.97 9.72
C LYS A 131 13.76 8.56 10.12
N ASP A 132 14.87 8.42 10.86
CA ASP A 132 15.33 7.13 11.40
C ASP A 132 15.37 5.99 10.36
N ASP A 133 15.92 6.27 9.17
CA ASP A 133 15.98 5.38 7.99
C ASP A 133 14.63 4.97 7.37
N ILE A 134 13.53 5.54 7.87
CA ILE A 134 12.19 5.39 7.34
C ILE A 134 11.91 6.54 6.38
N THR A 135 11.50 6.22 5.16
CA THR A 135 11.03 7.20 4.19
C THR A 135 9.52 7.09 4.06
N CYS A 136 8.79 8.17 4.34
CA CYS A 136 7.38 8.27 3.98
C CYS A 136 7.26 8.82 2.56
N LEU A 137 6.48 8.14 1.72
CA LEU A 137 6.19 8.57 0.36
C LEU A 137 4.68 8.65 0.12
N GLU A 138 4.29 9.70 -0.57
CA GLU A 138 2.97 9.81 -1.19
C GLU A 138 3.11 9.52 -2.69
N LEU A 139 2.32 8.59 -3.20
CA LEU A 139 2.36 8.18 -4.59
C LEU A 139 1.40 9.04 -5.39
N ASP A 140 1.90 9.64 -6.47
CA ASP A 140 1.06 10.34 -7.42
C ASP A 140 -0.03 9.38 -7.94
N ARG A 141 -1.28 9.75 -7.72
CA ARG A 141 -2.43 8.90 -8.01
C ARG A 141 -2.52 8.57 -9.50
N GLU A 142 -2.29 9.53 -10.37
CA GLU A 142 -2.46 9.36 -11.82
C GLU A 142 -1.39 8.45 -12.39
N ILE A 143 -0.14 8.63 -11.95
CA ILE A 143 1.00 7.76 -12.28
C ILE A 143 0.78 6.36 -11.70
N PHE A 144 0.39 6.26 -10.43
CA PHE A 144 0.24 4.96 -9.77
C PHE A 144 -0.90 4.16 -10.38
N LEU A 145 -2.08 4.76 -10.59
CA LEU A 145 -3.24 4.08 -11.16
C LEU A 145 -3.14 3.94 -12.69
N GLY A 146 -2.12 4.52 -13.34
CA GLY A 146 -1.96 4.48 -14.80
C GLY A 146 -3.16 5.09 -15.51
N LEU A 147 -3.52 6.31 -15.10
CA LEU A 147 -4.61 7.13 -15.67
C LEU A 147 -4.11 8.12 -16.72
N ILE A 148 -2.79 8.21 -16.92
CA ILE A 148 -2.08 9.04 -17.89
C ILE A 148 -1.30 8.20 -18.89
#